data_AF-A0A352UP86-F1
#
_entry.id   AF-A0A352UP86-F1
#
_cell.length_a   1.000
_cell.length_b   1.000
_cell.length_c   1.000
_cell.angle_alpha   90.00
_cell.angle_beta   90.00
_cell.angle_gamma   90.00
#
_symmetry.space_group_name_H-M   'P 1'
#
loop_
_entity.id
_entity.type
_entity.pdbx_description
1 polymer ?
#
loop_
_entity_poly.entity_id
_entity_poly.type
_entity_poly.pdbx_seq_one_letter_code
_entity_poly.pdbx_strand_id
1 'polypeptide(L)'
;MEQLNPMSEMMRVSMTKIKEMIDVNTVVGEPITTPEGITLIPVSRVSFGFGSGGSDLPIKSRAGFGGGTGAGIRIDPIGFLIIKD
;
A
#
# COMPACT_ATOMS: atom_id res chain seq x y z
N MET A 1 26.36 -4.52 11.81
CA MET A 1 25.33 -5.51 11.42
C MET A 1 24.07 -5.13 12.15
N GLU A 2 23.03 -4.67 11.46
CA GLU A 2 21.74 -4.38 12.09
C GLU A 2 21.22 -5.66 12.74
N GLN A 3 20.88 -5.59 14.03
CA GLN A 3 20.25 -6.69 14.73
C GLN A 3 18.83 -6.82 14.18
N LEU A 4 18.61 -7.81 13.31
CA LEU A 4 17.30 -8.12 12.74
C LEU A 4 16.38 -8.65 13.87
N ASN A 5 15.73 -7.73 14.57
CA ASN A 5 14.69 -8.06 15.54
C ASN A 5 13.36 -8.29 14.78
N PRO A 6 12.42 -9.15 15.22
CA PRO A 6 11.21 -9.51 14.46
C PRO A 6 10.40 -8.33 13.90
N MET A 7 10.45 -7.16 14.56
CA MET A 7 9.84 -5.92 14.06
C MET A 7 10.47 -5.41 12.76
N SER A 8 11.80 -5.46 12.64
CA SER A 8 12.51 -5.03 11.43
C SER A 8 12.09 -5.86 10.22
N GLU A 9 11.86 -7.15 10.43
CA GLU A 9 11.45 -8.05 9.35
C GLU A 9 9.99 -7.84 8.94
N MET A 10 9.12 -7.56 9.92
CA MET A 10 7.75 -7.16 9.66
C MET A 10 7.68 -5.86 8.84
N MET A 11 8.48 -4.85 9.19
CA MET A 11 8.54 -3.59 8.43
C MET A 11 9.05 -3.79 7.01
N ARG A 12 10.06 -4.65 6.80
CA ARG A 12 10.59 -4.98 5.47
C ARG A 12 9.52 -5.62 4.58
N VAL A 13 8.80 -6.61 5.11
CA VAL A 13 7.69 -7.28 4.39
C VAL A 13 6.61 -6.28 4.01
N SER A 14 6.21 -5.42 4.94
CA SER A 14 5.18 -4.41 4.70
C SER A 14 5.58 -3.38 3.66
N MET A 15 6.81 -2.87 3.70
CA MET A 15 7.32 -1.92 2.70
C MET A 15 7.39 -2.55 1.30
N THR A 16 7.73 -3.83 1.22
CA THR A 16 7.77 -4.58 -0.04
C THR A 16 6.35 -4.72 -0.61
N LYS A 17 5.36 -5.06 0.22
CA LYS A 17 3.95 -5.13 -0.21
C LYS A 17 3.37 -3.78 -0.61
N ILE A 18 3.73 -2.69 0.07
CA ILE A 18 3.34 -1.33 -0.33
C ILE A 18 3.87 -1.01 -1.73
N LYS A 19 5.14 -1.33 -2.03
CA LYS A 19 5.71 -1.14 -3.37
C LYS A 19 4.99 -1.96 -4.45
N GLU A 20 4.61 -3.21 -4.16
CA GLU A 20 3.82 -4.03 -5.08
C GLU A 20 2.41 -3.47 -5.32
N MET A 21 1.83 -2.74 -4.35
CA MET A 21 0.50 -2.14 -4.50
C MET A 21 0.52 -0.74 -5.11
N ILE A 22 1.65 -0.04 -5.10
CA ILE A 22 1.84 1.26 -5.81
C ILE A 22 2.16 1.01 -7.30
N ASP A 23 1.72 -0.10 -7.87
CA ASP A 23 1.83 -0.27 -9.32
C ASP A 23 0.99 0.83 -10.00
N VAL A 24 1.63 1.54 -10.93
CA VAL A 24 1.21 2.86 -11.45
C VAL A 24 -0.21 2.82 -12.05
N ASN A 25 -0.63 1.62 -12.49
CA ASN A 25 -1.94 1.30 -13.05
C ASN A 25 -3.11 1.49 -12.06
N THR A 26 -2.84 1.65 -10.76
CA THR A 26 -3.89 1.90 -9.75
C THR A 26 -4.25 3.39 -9.64
N VAL A 27 -3.30 4.27 -9.98
CA VAL A 27 -3.48 5.74 -9.90
C VAL A 27 -4.00 6.29 -11.23
N VAL A 28 -3.49 5.75 -12.33
CA VAL A 28 -3.94 6.05 -13.70
C VAL A 28 -4.49 4.76 -14.28
N GLY A 29 -5.81 4.70 -14.48
CA GLY A 29 -6.48 3.55 -15.05
C GLY A 29 -6.25 3.43 -16.55
N GLU A 30 -6.64 2.28 -17.10
CA GLU A 30 -6.55 2.01 -18.54
C GLU A 30 -7.37 3.03 -19.37
N PRO A 31 -6.83 3.53 -20.50
CA PRO A 31 -7.57 4.41 -21.39
C PRO A 31 -8.81 3.73 -21.97
N ILE A 32 -9.93 4.44 -21.96
CA ILE A 32 -11.20 4.03 -22.55
C ILE A 32 -11.48 4.93 -23.75
N THR A 33 -11.41 4.37 -24.96
CA THR A 33 -11.71 5.11 -26.20
C THR A 33 -13.17 4.91 -26.60
N THR A 34 -13.90 6.01 -26.77
CA THR A 34 -15.28 5.97 -27.28
C THR A 34 -15.29 5.86 -28.80
N PRO A 35 -16.39 5.37 -29.42
CA PRO A 35 -16.53 5.31 -30.88
C PRO A 35 -16.40 6.69 -31.57
N GLU A 36 -16.61 7.77 -30.82
CA GLU A 36 -16.54 9.16 -31.28
C GLU A 36 -15.10 9.73 -31.24
N GLY A 37 -14.10 8.92 -30.89
CA GLY A 37 -12.69 9.32 -30.86
C GLY A 37 -12.26 10.03 -29.57
N ILE A 38 -13.10 10.04 -28.53
CA ILE A 38 -12.75 10.62 -27.23
C ILE A 38 -12.04 9.57 -26.39
N THR A 39 -10.87 9.90 -25.84
CA THR A 39 -10.15 9.03 -24.90
C THR A 39 -10.35 9.51 -23.47
N LEU A 40 -10.83 8.61 -22.61
CA LEU A 40 -11.06 8.84 -21.19
C LEU A 40 -10.01 8.06 -20.40
N ILE A 41 -9.24 8.74 -19.55
CA ILE A 41 -8.26 8.09 -18.67
C ILE A 41 -8.74 8.28 -17.22
N PRO A 42 -9.19 7.21 -16.53
CA PRO A 42 -9.61 7.30 -15.14
C PRO A 42 -8.43 7.67 -14.23
N VAL A 43 -8.64 8.60 -13.31
CA VAL A 43 -7.64 9.01 -12.32
C VAL A 43 -8.19 8.78 -10.91
N SER A 44 -7.47 8.01 -10.10
CA SER A 44 -7.82 7.71 -8.72
C SER A 44 -6.70 8.12 -7.77
N ARG A 45 -7.05 8.66 -6.59
CA ARG A 45 -6.12 8.85 -5.49
C ARG A 45 -6.05 7.54 -4.73
N VAL A 46 -4.84 7.01 -4.60
CA VAL A 46 -4.60 5.84 -3.76
C VAL A 46 -3.85 6.28 -2.52
N SER A 47 -4.38 5.93 -1.35
CA SER A 47 -3.78 6.19 -0.05
C SER A 47 -3.51 4.88 0.67
N PHE A 48 -2.29 4.73 1.19
CA PHE A 48 -1.86 3.57 1.95
C PHE A 48 -1.52 4.00 3.38
N GLY A 49 -2.03 3.27 4.35
CA GLY A 49 -1.68 3.43 5.76
C GLY A 49 -1.12 2.13 6.30
N PHE A 50 -0.02 2.19 7.02
CA PHE A 50 0.56 1.04 7.71
C PHE A 50 0.92 1.42 9.14
N GLY A 51 0.62 0.53 10.08
CA GLY A 51 0.97 0.68 11.47
C GLY A 51 1.45 -0.66 12.03
N SER A 52 2.53 -0.61 12.81
CA SER A 52 3.02 -1.77 13.55
C SER A 52 3.40 -1.34 14.96
N GLY A 53 3.19 -2.22 15.93
CA GLY A 53 3.59 -2.00 17.31
C GLY A 53 3.79 -3.32 18.02
N GLY A 54 4.70 -3.35 18.99
CA GLY A 54 4.96 -4.54 19.78
C GLY A 54 5.89 -4.24 20.94
N SER A 55 5.91 -5.16 21.89
CA SER A 55 6.75 -5.09 23.07
C SER A 55 7.18 -6.48 23.49
N ASP A 56 8.34 -6.55 24.13
CA ASP A 56 8.74 -7.75 24.83
C ASP A 56 7.79 -7.99 26.01
N LEU A 57 7.39 -9.25 26.17
CA LEU A 57 6.52 -9.72 27.24
C LEU A 57 7.41 -10.27 28.36
N PRO A 58 7.22 -9.83 29.61
CA PRO A 58 8.01 -10.30 30.74
C PRO A 58 7.56 -11.70 31.18
N ILE A 59 7.86 -12.72 30.37
CA ILE A 59 7.56 -14.12 30.66
C ILE A 59 8.79 -14.75 31.32
N LYS A 60 8.64 -15.18 32.59
CA LYS A 60 9.75 -15.63 33.45
C LYS A 60 10.57 -16.82 32.93
N SER A 61 10.08 -17.57 31.94
CA SER A 61 10.73 -18.79 31.42
C SER A 61 11.16 -18.73 29.96
N ARG A 62 10.84 -17.65 29.22
CA ARG A 62 11.24 -17.46 27.82
C ARG A 62 11.15 -16.00 27.42
N ALA A 63 12.09 -15.51 26.61
CA ALA A 63 11.91 -14.23 25.92
C ALA A 63 10.67 -14.34 25.02
N GLY A 64 9.58 -13.66 25.40
CA GLY A 64 8.34 -13.60 24.63
C GLY A 64 8.22 -12.23 23.98
N PHE A 65 7.74 -12.18 22.74
CA PHE A 65 7.46 -10.94 22.04
C PHE A 65 5.98 -10.93 21.65
N GLY A 66 5.29 -9.85 21.98
CA GLY A 66 3.91 -9.59 21.57
C GLY A 66 3.90 -8.41 20.62
N GLY A 67 3.47 -8.61 19.38
CA GLY A 67 3.39 -7.56 18.38
C GLY A 67 2.21 -7.74 17.45
N GLY A 68 1.77 -6.63 16.88
CA GLY A 68 0.70 -6.57 15.91
C GLY A 68 1.00 -5.55 14.81
N THR A 69 0.39 -5.77 13.65
CA THR A 69 0.44 -4.83 12.55
C THR A 69 -0.91 -4.75 11.85
N GLY A 70 -1.16 -3.64 11.18
CA GLY A 70 -2.29 -3.44 10.31
C GLY A 70 -1.88 -2.60 9.11
N ALA A 71 -2.51 -2.87 7.98
CA ALA A 71 -2.41 -2.06 6.78
C ALA A 71 -3.83 -1.72 6.30
N GLY A 72 -3.97 -0.55 5.71
CA GLY A 72 -5.21 -0.10 5.07
C GLY A 72 -4.90 0.54 3.72
N ILE A 73 -5.80 0.31 2.77
CA ILE A 73 -5.74 0.92 1.44
C ILE A 73 -7.06 1.65 1.23
N ARG A 74 -6.97 2.87 0.72
CA ARG A 74 -8.13 3.65 0.28
C ARG A 74 -7.92 4.08 -1.15
N ILE A 75 -8.92 3.82 -1.99
CA ILE A 75 -8.95 4.26 -3.38
C ILE A 75 -10.11 5.24 -3.51
N ASP A 76 -9.81 6.48 -3.89
CA ASP A 76 -10.77 7.54 -4.14
C ASP A 76 -10.77 7.89 -5.63
N PRO A 77 -11.83 7.59 -6.39
CA PRO A 77 -11.96 8.07 -7.77
C PRO A 77 -12.00 9.60 -7.77
N ILE A 78 -11.07 10.26 -8.48
CA ILE A 78 -11.00 11.72 -8.53
C ILE A 78 -11.67 12.26 -9.79
N GLY A 79 -11.57 11.55 -10.91
CA GLY A 79 -12.19 11.96 -12.17
C GLY A 79 -11.58 11.26 -13.40
N PHE A 80 -11.77 11.87 -14.56
CA PHE A 80 -11.26 11.39 -15.84
C PHE A 80 -10.48 12.50 -16.54
N LEU A 81 -9.31 12.17 -17.09
CA LEU A 81 -8.65 13.01 -18.08
C LEU A 81 -9.27 12.72 -19.45
N ILE A 82 -9.77 13.76 -20.10
CA ILE A 82 -10.42 13.67 -21.41
C ILE A 82 -9.44 14.19 -22.47
N ILE A 83 -9.16 13.37 -23.47
CA ILE A 83 -8.41 13.75 -24.65
C ILE A 83 -9.36 13.68 -25.84
N LYS A 84 -9.49 14.80 -26.56
CA LYS A 84 -10.33 14.95 -27.74
C LYS A 84 -9.59 15.85 -28.73
N ASP A 85 -9.54 15.44 -29.99
CA ASP A 85 -9.04 16.24 -31.12
C ASP A 85 -10.01 17.37 -31.51
#